data_AF-A0A7C6B8Y9-F1
#
_entry.id   AF-A0A7C6B8Y9-F1
#
_cell.length_a   1.000
_cell.length_b   1.000
_cell.length_c   1.000
_cell.angle_alpha   90.00
_cell.angle_beta   90.00
_cell.angle_gamma   90.00
#
_symmetry.space_group_name_H-M   'P 1'
#
loop_
_entity.id
_entity.type
_entity.pdbx_description
1 polymer ?
#
loop_
_entity_poly.entity_id
_entity_poly.type
_entity_poly.pdbx_seq_one_letter_code
_entity_poly.pdbx_strand_id
1 'polypeptide(L)'
;MFINSPTQKKIFQNQTIYIKRDDLLSKEFSGNKARKFAYFLEHDFPNVKKVVSYGSAQSNAMYSLSVLAKIKGWKFEYYIDHLASYLEENPHGNFKYALENGMKLHVGRGVP
;
A
#
# COMPACT_ATOMS: atom_id res chain seq x y z
N MET A 1 -16.74 -2.83 -5.09
CA MET A 1 -17.34 -1.50 -4.82
C MET A 1 -16.27 -0.43 -4.52
N PHE A 2 -15.32 -0.15 -5.43
CA PHE A 2 -14.33 0.95 -5.32
C PHE A 2 -14.35 1.92 -6.52
N ILE A 3 -15.46 1.93 -7.26
CA ILE A 3 -15.45 2.39 -8.66
C ILE A 3 -15.42 3.93 -8.76
N ASN A 4 -16.15 4.64 -7.89
CA ASN A 4 -16.29 6.09 -7.97
C ASN A 4 -15.93 6.78 -6.65
N SER A 5 -14.76 7.42 -6.61
CA SER A 5 -14.42 8.38 -5.57
C SER A 5 -15.16 9.70 -5.82
N PRO A 6 -15.51 10.44 -4.76
CA PRO A 6 -16.20 11.71 -4.91
C PRO A 6 -15.30 12.73 -5.61
N THR A 7 -15.89 13.58 -6.43
CA THR A 7 -15.23 14.76 -6.98
C THR A 7 -15.55 15.95 -6.09
N GLN A 8 -14.54 16.72 -5.71
CA GLN A 8 -14.67 17.93 -4.92
C GLN A 8 -14.33 19.15 -5.77
N LYS A 9 -15.23 20.13 -5.81
CA LYS A 9 -14.97 21.44 -6.41
C LYS A 9 -14.30 22.35 -5.39
N LYS A 10 -13.27 23.09 -5.82
CA LYS A 10 -12.60 24.15 -5.06
C LYS A 10 -12.42 25.39 -5.93
N ILE A 11 -12.42 26.55 -5.30
CA ILE A 11 -12.11 27.82 -5.96
C ILE A 11 -10.81 28.33 -5.35
N PHE A 12 -9.82 28.60 -6.19
CA PHE A 12 -8.54 29.17 -5.78
C PHE A 12 -8.11 30.20 -6.82
N GLN A 13 -7.78 31.43 -6.39
CA GLN A 13 -7.42 32.54 -7.28
C GLN A 13 -8.43 32.74 -8.43
N ASN A 14 -9.72 32.73 -8.11
CA ASN A 14 -10.83 32.84 -9.08
C ASN A 14 -10.89 31.73 -10.15
N GLN A 15 -10.09 30.68 -10.02
CA GLN A 15 -10.12 29.50 -10.88
C GLN A 15 -10.87 28.36 -10.20
N THR A 16 -11.69 27.65 -10.97
CA THR A 16 -12.37 26.45 -10.50
C THR A 16 -11.46 25.23 -10.71
N ILE A 17 -11.17 24.53 -9.61
CA ILE A 17 -10.39 23.29 -9.60
C ILE A 17 -11.31 22.14 -9.18
N TYR A 18 -11.20 21.00 -9.87
CA TYR A 18 -11.88 19.76 -9.49
C TYR A 18 -10.86 18.74 -9.02
N ILE A 19 -11.11 18.15 -7.85
CA ILE A 19 -10.24 17.17 -7.21
C ILE A 19 -10.98 15.85 -7.15
N LYS A 20 -10.42 14.79 -7.75
CA LYS A 20 -10.93 13.42 -7.59
C LYS A 20 -10.35 12.83 -6.30
N ARG A 21 -11.19 12.63 -5.28
CA ARG A 21 -10.77 12.26 -3.92
C ARG A 21 -10.56 10.75 -3.75
N ASP A 22 -9.62 10.20 -4.53
CA ASP A 22 -9.25 8.78 -4.42
C ASP A 22 -8.71 8.43 -3.03
N ASP A 23 -8.18 9.40 -2.28
CA ASP A 23 -7.77 9.26 -0.88
C ASP A 23 -8.91 8.83 0.06
N LEU A 24 -10.16 9.07 -0.31
CA LEU A 24 -11.34 8.67 0.47
C LEU A 24 -11.89 7.29 0.09
N LEU A 25 -11.27 6.56 -0.86
CA LEU A 25 -11.76 5.26 -1.33
C LEU A 25 -11.66 4.15 -0.28
N SER A 26 -10.69 4.23 0.62
CA SER A 26 -10.52 3.24 1.67
C SER A 26 -9.78 3.85 2.85
N LYS A 27 -10.18 3.46 4.06
CA LYS A 27 -9.43 3.78 5.29
C LYS A 27 -8.15 2.96 5.41
N GLU A 28 -8.12 1.77 4.82
CA GLU A 28 -7.01 0.83 5.00
C GLU A 28 -5.97 0.94 3.89
N PHE A 29 -6.39 1.32 2.67
CA PHE A 29 -5.51 1.44 1.51
C PHE A 29 -5.18 2.90 1.20
N SER A 30 -3.92 3.18 0.81
CA SER A 30 -3.50 4.54 0.47
C SER A 30 -4.04 4.97 -0.90
N GLY A 31 -5.18 5.66 -0.93
CA GLY A 31 -5.70 6.35 -2.12
C GLY A 31 -5.74 5.51 -3.40
N ASN A 32 -4.94 5.88 -4.41
CA ASN A 32 -4.93 5.20 -5.71
C ASN A 32 -4.59 3.69 -5.66
N LYS A 33 -3.95 3.21 -4.59
CA LYS A 33 -3.68 1.78 -4.40
C LYS A 33 -4.95 1.00 -4.06
N ALA A 34 -5.92 1.62 -3.38
CA ALA A 34 -7.24 1.03 -3.18
C ALA A 34 -7.87 0.68 -4.54
N ARG A 35 -7.80 1.61 -5.50
CA ARG A 35 -8.31 1.39 -6.87
C ARG A 35 -7.54 0.29 -7.61
N LYS A 36 -6.21 0.29 -7.52
CA LYS A 36 -5.39 -0.74 -8.18
C LYS A 36 -5.61 -2.14 -7.60
N PHE A 37 -5.84 -2.24 -6.30
CA PHE A 37 -6.01 -3.52 -5.61
C PHE A 37 -7.46 -3.97 -5.47
N ALA A 38 -8.43 -3.12 -5.85
CA ALA A 38 -9.85 -3.45 -5.85
C ALA A 38 -10.15 -4.79 -6.55
N TYR A 39 -9.54 -5.03 -7.71
CA TYR A 39 -9.68 -6.30 -8.42
C TYR A 39 -9.28 -7.50 -7.54
N PHE A 40 -8.11 -7.43 -6.90
CA PHE A 40 -7.63 -8.50 -6.04
C PHE A 40 -8.45 -8.67 -4.77
N LEU A 41 -9.03 -7.58 -4.24
CA LEU A 41 -9.92 -7.64 -3.09
C LEU A 41 -11.25 -8.32 -3.41
N GLU A 42 -11.82 -8.01 -4.57
CA GLU A 42 -13.15 -8.46 -4.98
C GLU A 42 -13.15 -9.89 -5.56
N HIS A 43 -11.99 -10.43 -5.90
CA HIS A 43 -11.85 -11.76 -6.48
C HIS A 43 -11.10 -12.72 -5.55
N ASP A 44 -11.43 -14.01 -5.66
CA ASP A 44 -10.76 -15.06 -4.90
C ASP A 44 -9.64 -15.70 -5.71
N PHE A 45 -8.54 -15.98 -5.01
CA PHE A 45 -7.38 -16.66 -5.58
C PHE A 45 -7.00 -17.82 -4.65
N PRO A 46 -7.75 -18.95 -4.68
CA PRO A 46 -7.61 -20.03 -3.70
C PRO A 46 -6.21 -20.65 -3.64
N ASN A 47 -5.50 -20.60 -4.77
CA ASN A 47 -4.16 -21.16 -4.93
C ASN A 47 -3.04 -20.17 -4.57
N VAL A 48 -3.34 -18.88 -4.41
CA VAL A 48 -2.35 -17.89 -4.00
C VAL A 48 -2.15 -17.98 -2.50
N LYS A 49 -0.88 -18.08 -2.08
CA LYS A 49 -0.49 -18.16 -0.67
C LYS A 49 0.51 -17.08 -0.25
N LYS A 50 1.08 -16.36 -1.23
CA LYS A 50 2.13 -15.37 -0.99
C LYS A 50 2.07 -14.25 -2.03
N VAL A 51 2.32 -13.03 -1.58
CA VAL A 51 2.63 -11.86 -2.41
C VAL A 51 4.09 -11.51 -2.20
N VAL A 52 4.78 -11.18 -3.28
CA VAL A 52 6.16 -10.69 -3.27
C VAL A 52 6.20 -9.35 -3.99
N SER A 53 6.91 -8.37 -3.41
CA SER A 53 7.13 -7.07 -4.05
C SER A 53 8.44 -6.46 -3.58
N TYR A 54 8.90 -5.42 -4.26
CA TYR A 54 10.09 -4.68 -3.89
C TYR A 54 9.86 -3.16 -3.92
N GLY A 55 10.77 -2.38 -3.34
CA GLY A 55 10.77 -0.92 -3.44
C GLY A 55 11.45 -0.23 -2.25
N SER A 56 10.98 0.97 -1.89
CA SER A 56 11.51 1.71 -0.74
C SER A 56 10.85 1.29 0.57
N ALA A 57 11.55 1.55 1.69
CA ALA A 57 11.10 1.20 3.04
C ALA A 57 9.83 1.96 3.50
N GLN A 58 9.50 3.11 2.89
CA GLN A 58 8.28 3.88 3.21
C GLN A 58 7.24 3.84 2.07
N SER A 59 7.30 2.83 1.21
CA SER A 59 6.41 2.70 0.06
C SER A 59 4.93 2.57 0.45
N ASN A 60 4.10 3.46 -0.09
CA ASN A 60 2.63 3.35 -0.02
C ASN A 60 2.10 2.05 -0.64
N ALA A 61 2.77 1.55 -1.69
CA ALA A 61 2.41 0.30 -2.34
C ALA A 61 2.68 -0.91 -1.43
N MET A 62 3.81 -0.89 -0.73
CA MET A 62 4.19 -1.92 0.24
C MET A 62 3.20 -2.00 1.40
N TYR A 63 2.87 -0.87 2.00
CA TYR A 63 1.84 -0.84 3.04
C TYR A 63 0.50 -1.37 2.52
N SER A 64 0.05 -0.88 1.37
CA SER A 64 -1.19 -1.33 0.75
C SER A 64 -1.18 -2.85 0.43
N LEU A 65 -0.05 -3.41 0.00
CA LEU A 65 0.09 -4.86 -0.22
C LEU A 65 0.07 -5.66 1.09
N SER A 66 0.66 -5.13 2.16
CA SER A 66 0.60 -5.76 3.48
C SER A 66 -0.85 -5.88 3.98
N VAL A 67 -1.68 -4.85 3.75
CA VAL A 67 -3.11 -4.86 4.08
C VAL A 67 -3.84 -5.90 3.22
N LEU A 68 -3.61 -5.91 1.90
CA LEU A 68 -4.23 -6.89 1.00
C LEU A 68 -3.88 -8.32 1.42
N ALA A 69 -2.60 -8.59 1.69
CA ALA A 69 -2.14 -9.91 2.09
C ALA A 69 -2.76 -10.35 3.41
N LYS A 70 -2.85 -9.44 4.40
CA LYS A 70 -3.53 -9.70 5.67
C LYS A 70 -5.01 -10.05 5.48
N ILE A 71 -5.75 -9.27 4.69
CA ILE A 71 -7.17 -9.51 4.38
C ILE A 71 -7.36 -10.87 3.69
N LYS A 72 -6.46 -11.22 2.76
CA LYS A 72 -6.54 -12.48 2.00
C LYS A 72 -5.91 -13.68 2.70
N GLY A 73 -5.31 -13.50 3.88
CA GLY A 73 -4.57 -14.55 4.58
C GLY A 73 -3.32 -15.03 3.82
N TRP A 74 -2.74 -14.18 2.97
CA TRP A 74 -1.51 -14.48 2.24
C TRP A 74 -0.27 -14.08 3.04
N LYS A 75 0.84 -14.79 2.84
CA LYS A 75 2.16 -14.32 3.27
C LYS A 75 2.56 -13.11 2.44
N PHE A 76 3.29 -12.17 3.03
CA PHE A 76 3.84 -11.03 2.30
C PHE A 76 5.34 -10.94 2.54
N GLU A 77 6.11 -11.04 1.46
CA GLU A 77 7.56 -10.87 1.47
C GLU A 77 7.93 -9.60 0.67
N TYR A 78 8.74 -8.73 1.27
CA TYR A 78 9.08 -7.45 0.69
C TYR A 78 10.58 -7.20 0.68
N TYR A 79 11.07 -6.72 -0.46
CA TYR A 79 12.49 -6.64 -0.76
C TYR A 79 12.90 -5.18 -0.92
N ILE A 80 13.96 -4.77 -0.21
CA ILE A 80 14.52 -3.42 -0.29
C ILE A 80 16.03 -3.49 -0.46
N ASP A 81 16.58 -2.52 -1.20
CA ASP A 81 18.02 -2.43 -1.40
C ASP A 81 18.76 -2.09 -0.09
N HIS A 82 18.24 -1.10 0.63
CA HIS A 82 18.83 -0.58 1.86
C HIS A 82 17.75 -0.17 2.87
N LEU A 83 17.96 -0.52 4.15
CA LEU A 83 17.20 -0.02 5.28
C LEU A 83 18.06 0.96 6.08
N ALA A 84 17.59 2.19 6.26
CA ALA A 84 18.28 3.16 7.11
C ALA A 84 18.21 2.71 8.57
N SER A 85 19.34 2.67 9.28
CA SER A 85 19.43 2.19 10.67
C SER A 85 18.45 2.90 11.61
N TYR A 86 18.25 4.21 11.42
CA TYR A 86 17.25 4.95 12.20
C TYR A 86 15.83 4.38 12.08
N LEU A 87 15.42 3.98 10.86
CA LEU A 87 14.09 3.42 10.61
C LEU A 87 13.97 1.98 11.12
N GLU A 88 15.07 1.24 11.14
CA GLU A 88 15.17 -0.09 11.74
C GLU A 88 14.99 -0.02 13.27
N GLU A 89 15.70 0.90 13.92
CA GLU A 89 15.63 1.12 15.38
C GLU A 89 14.32 1.80 15.80
N ASN A 90 13.75 2.65 14.94
CA ASN A 90 12.55 3.43 15.21
C ASN A 90 11.50 3.22 14.09
N PRO A 91 10.88 2.03 13.98
CA PRO A 91 9.88 1.79 12.95
C PRO A 91 8.73 2.78 13.07
N HIS A 92 8.41 3.46 11.96
CA HIS A 92 7.28 4.38 11.88
C HIS A 92 6.68 4.41 10.47
N GLY A 93 5.52 5.06 10.32
CA GLY A 93 4.84 5.22 9.04
C GLY A 93 4.48 3.89 8.37
N ASN A 94 4.57 3.86 7.05
CA ASN A 94 4.21 2.69 6.23
C ASN A 94 5.01 1.44 6.61
N PHE A 95 6.30 1.62 6.92
CA PHE A 95 7.17 0.51 7.31
C PHE A 95 6.65 -0.22 8.55
N LYS A 96 6.40 0.54 9.63
CA LYS A 96 5.88 0.00 10.90
C LYS A 96 4.60 -0.79 10.68
N TYR A 97 3.61 -0.18 10.03
CA TYR A 97 2.31 -0.83 9.87
C TYR A 97 2.36 -2.04 8.94
N ALA A 98 3.29 -2.06 7.98
CA ALA A 98 3.49 -3.26 7.17
C ALA A 98 4.10 -4.41 7.98
N LEU A 99 5.06 -4.14 8.87
CA LEU A 99 5.57 -5.14 9.81
C LEU A 99 4.47 -5.67 10.73
N GLU A 100 3.64 -4.78 11.29
CA GLU A 100 2.49 -5.15 12.13
C GLU A 100 1.44 -6.00 11.38
N ASN A 101 1.35 -5.83 10.05
CA ASN A 101 0.52 -6.67 9.18
C ASN A 101 1.17 -8.01 8.81
N GLY A 102 2.37 -8.31 9.34
CA GLY A 102 3.06 -9.58 9.11
C GLY A 102 3.95 -9.60 7.86
N MET A 103 4.33 -8.43 7.32
CA MET A 103 5.32 -8.36 6.24
C MET A 103 6.65 -8.93 6.71
N LYS A 104 7.23 -9.82 5.91
CA LYS A 104 8.61 -10.28 6.07
C LYS A 104 9.53 -9.44 5.18
N LEU A 105 10.41 -8.66 5.80
CA LEU A 105 11.38 -7.82 5.10
C LEU A 105 12.64 -8.60 4.72
N HIS A 106 13.14 -8.34 3.51
CA HIS A 106 14.43 -8.78 3.02
C HIS A 106 15.25 -7.57 2.57
N VAL A 107 16.49 -7.45 3.06
CA VAL A 107 17.35 -6.28 2.81
C VAL A 107 18.63 -6.72 2.08
N GLY A 108 18.97 -6.03 0.99
CA GLY A 108 20.26 -6.18 0.30
C GLY A 108 20.20 -5.88 -1.20
N ARG A 109 21.38 -5.67 -1.80
CA ARG A 109 21.53 -5.60 -3.26
C ARG A 109 21.34 -6.96 -3.91
N GLY A 110 20.46 -7.05 -4.89
CA GLY A 110 20.27 -8.27 -5.70
C GLY A 110 19.50 -9.38 -4.99
N VAL A 111 18.70 -9.03 -3.99
CA VAL A 111 17.79 -9.99 -3.33
C VAL A 111 16.62 -10.26 -4.31
N PRO A 112 16.28 -11.54 -4.58
CA PRO A 112 15.55 -12.02 -5.78
C PRO A 112 14.12 -11.51 -6.00
#